data_AF-A0AAJ7N8Q1-F1
#
_entry.id   AF-A0AAJ7N8Q1-F1
#
_cell.length_a   1.000
_cell.length_b   1.000
_cell.length_c   1.000
_cell.angle_alpha   90.00
_cell.angle_beta   90.00
_cell.angle_gamma   90.00
#
_symmetry.space_group_name_H-M   'P 1'
#
loop_
_entity.id
_entity.type
_entity.pdbx_description
1 polymer ?
#
loop_
_entity_poly.entity_id
_entity_poly.type
_entity_poly.pdbx_seq_one_letter_code
_entity_poly.pdbx_strand_id
1 'polypeptide(L)' 'MYAVQRVLTRSPKLLKVTESQCRTILGTPPRVRVSFAEKMAMGAALWLGLMTIPLYISCNIKNYNAHSESE' A
#
# COMPACT_ATOMS: atom_id res chain seq x y z
N MET A 1 0.38 13.28 44.92
CA MET A 1 1.24 12.06 44.82
C MET A 1 0.55 10.82 44.24
N TYR A 2 -0.79 10.72 44.21
CA TYR A 2 -1.49 9.54 43.66
C TYR A 2 -1.35 9.32 42.14
N ALA A 3 -1.30 10.39 41.35
CA ALA A 3 -1.18 10.28 39.88
C ALA A 3 0.17 9.69 39.45
N VAL A 4 1.26 10.09 40.11
CA VAL A 4 2.62 9.60 39.84
C VAL A 4 2.72 8.10 40.15
N GLN A 5 2.14 7.67 41.28
CA GLN A 5 2.09 6.25 41.65
C GLN A 5 1.26 5.40 40.66
N ARG A 6 0.15 5.95 40.15
CA ARG A 6 -0.70 5.26 39.16
C ARG A 6 0.01 5.09 37.81
N VAL A 7 0.83 6.06 37.39
CA VAL A 7 1.64 5.96 36.18
C VAL A 7 2.74 4.92 36.39
N LEU A 8 3.54 5.05 37.45
CA LEU A 8 4.65 4.12 37.74
C LEU A 8 4.21 2.65 37.85
N THR A 9 3.01 2.39 38.38
CA THR A 9 2.47 1.02 38.51
C THR A 9 1.87 0.46 37.22
N ARG A 10 1.45 1.31 36.27
CA ARG A 10 0.84 0.89 34.99
C ARG A 10 1.83 0.83 33.84
N SER A 11 2.84 1.69 33.83
CA SER A 11 3.90 1.72 32.80
C SER A 11 4.54 0.34 32.52
N PRO A 12 4.98 -0.46 33.52
CA PRO A 12 5.61 -1.76 33.22
C PRO A 12 4.61 -2.79 32.66
N LYS A 13 3.31 -2.66 32.95
CA LYS A 13 2.28 -3.55 32.40
C LYS A 13 2.02 -3.27 30.92
N LEU A 14 2.02 -2.00 30.52
CA LEU A 14 1.88 -1.59 29.12
C LEU A 14 3.11 -2.01 28.31
N LEU A 15 4.32 -1.85 28.87
CA LEU A 15 5.56 -2.23 28.21
C LEU A 15 5.62 -3.73 27.88
N LYS A 16 5.14 -4.59 28.78
CA LYS A 16 5.03 -6.05 28.55
C LYS A 16 3.99 -6.43 27.48
N VAL A 17 2.91 -5.65 27.35
CA VAL A 17 1.92 -5.86 26.27
C VAL A 17 2.54 -5.48 24.93
N THR A 18 3.25 -4.36 24.86
CA THR A 18 3.98 -3.96 23.64
C THR A 18 5.03 -5.01 23.27
N GLU A 19 5.78 -5.52 24.24
CA GLU A 19 6.78 -6.57 24.01
C GLU A 19 6.16 -7.89 23.51
N SER A 20 4.99 -8.29 24.02
CA SER A 20 4.28 -9.50 23.53
C SER A 20 3.62 -9.29 22.17
N GLN A 21 3.27 -8.05 21.83
CA GLN A 21 2.72 -7.66 20.54
C GLN A 21 3.79 -7.38 19.48
N CYS A 22 5.03 -7.12 19.89
CA CYS A 22 6.22 -7.14 19.03
C CYS A 22 6.58 -8.58 18.63
N ARG A 23 5.64 -9.26 17.97
CA ARG A 23 5.93 -10.54 17.33
C ARG A 23 6.83 -10.27 16.14
N THR A 24 8.02 -10.85 16.13
CA THR A 24 8.82 -10.99 14.91
C THR A 24 7.97 -11.78 13.93
N ILE A 25 7.37 -11.11 12.94
CA ILE A 25 6.64 -11.74 11.86
C ILE A 25 7.69 -12.46 11.00
N LEU A 26 7.99 -13.70 11.36
CA LEU A 26 8.83 -14.59 10.58
C LEU A 26 8.00 -15.12 9.43
N GLY A 27 8.27 -14.62 8.23
CA GLY A 27 7.68 -15.16 7.01
C GLY A 27 8.12 -16.61 6.82
N THR A 28 7.17 -17.54 6.80
CA THR A 28 7.46 -18.92 6.38
C THR A 28 7.86 -18.93 4.89
N PRO A 29 8.76 -19.84 4.46
CA PRO A 29 9.12 -19.93 3.06
C PRO A 29 7.87 -20.16 2.19
N PRO A 30 7.77 -19.51 1.01
CA PRO A 30 6.58 -19.62 0.17
C PRO A 30 6.40 -21.06 -0.33
N ARG A 31 5.17 -21.57 -0.29
CA ARG A 31 4.82 -22.91 -0.80
C ARG A 31 5.08 -23.05 -2.30
N VAL A 32 4.94 -21.94 -3.05
CA VAL A 32 5.18 -21.87 -4.49
C VAL A 32 6.04 -20.65 -4.77
N ARG A 33 7.14 -20.84 -5.50
CA ARG A 33 7.98 -19.73 -5.96
C ARG A 33 7.44 -19.18 -7.26
N VAL A 34 7.07 -17.90 -7.25
CA VAL A 34 6.67 -17.18 -8.46
C VAL A 34 7.92 -16.89 -9.29
N SER A 35 7.90 -17.30 -10.56
CA SER A 35 9.02 -17.08 -11.48
C SER A 35 9.19 -15.59 -11.78
N PHE A 36 10.38 -15.19 -12.24
CA PHE A 36 10.61 -13.79 -12.64
C PHE A 36 9.67 -13.35 -13.77
N ALA A 37 9.43 -14.24 -14.74
CA ALA A 37 8.53 -13.99 -15.85
C ALA A 37 7.09 -13.71 -15.38
N GLU A 38 6.58 -14.50 -14.43
CA GLU A 38 5.25 -14.27 -13.85
C GLU A 38 5.15 -12.92 -13.13
N LYS A 39 6.19 -12.52 -12.39
CA LYS A 39 6.24 -11.20 -11.74
C LYS A 39 6.20 -10.08 -12.77
N MET A 40 6.96 -10.20 -13.86
CA MET A 40 6.99 -9.21 -14.93
C MET A 40 5.65 -9.14 -15.66
N ALA A 41 5.04 -10.28 -15.99
CA ALA A 41 3.74 -10.34 -16.64
C ALA A 41 2.65 -9.67 -15.78
N MET A 42 2.62 -9.97 -14.47
CA MET A 42 1.69 -9.36 -13.55
C MET A 42 1.93 -7.85 -13.40
N GLY A 43 3.19 -7.42 -13.31
CA GLY A 43 3.55 -6.00 -13.27
C GLY A 43 3.10 -5.25 -14.52
N ALA A 44 3.33 -5.83 -15.71
CA ALA A 44 2.89 -5.25 -16.97
C ALA A 44 1.36 -5.16 -17.06
N ALA A 45 0.63 -6.20 -16.63
CA ALA A 45 -0.83 -6.22 -16.63
C ALA A 45 -1.41 -5.11 -15.72
N LEU A 46 -0.85 -4.95 -14.52
CA LEU A 46 -1.25 -3.90 -13.58
C LEU A 46 -0.93 -2.51 -14.12
N TRP A 47 0.26 -2.33 -14.69
CA TRP A 47 0.68 -1.05 -15.25
C TRP A 47 -0.20 -0.64 -16.43
N LEU A 48 -0.43 -1.54 -17.38
CA LEU A 48 -1.30 -1.29 -18.53
C LEU A 48 -2.71 -0.96 -18.05
N GLY A 49 -3.30 -1.77 -17.17
CA GLY A 49 -4.65 -1.54 -16.67
C GLY A 49 -4.84 -0.20 -15.96
N LEU A 50 -3.83 0.25 -15.20
CA LEU A 50 -3.86 1.57 -14.54
C LEU A 50 -3.69 2.70 -15.55
N MET A 51 -2.85 2.51 -16.57
CA MET A 51 -2.44 3.55 -17.49
C MET A 51 -3.36 3.69 -18.71
N THR A 52 -4.20 2.71 -19.05
CA THR A 52 -5.06 2.75 -20.25
C THR A 52 -5.97 3.98 -20.28
N ILE A 53 -6.65 4.27 -19.17
CA ILE A 53 -7.62 5.37 -19.06
C ILE A 53 -6.92 6.74 -19.18
N PRO A 54 -5.90 7.07 -18.37
CA PRO A 54 -5.23 8.36 -18.49
C PRO A 54 -4.57 8.55 -19.87
N LEU A 55 -3.96 7.51 -20.46
CA LEU A 55 -3.42 7.61 -21.82
C LEU A 55 -4.50 7.90 -22.86
N TYR A 56 -5.65 7.23 -22.78
CA TYR A 56 -6.76 7.49 -23.69
C TYR A 56 -7.23 8.95 -23.62
N ILE A 57 -7.35 9.50 -22.41
CA ILE A 57 -7.74 10.90 -22.19
C ILE A 57 -6.68 11.85 -22.74
N SER A 58 -5.40 11.63 -22.40
CA SER A 58 -4.29 12.46 -22.87
C SER A 58 -4.18 12.47 -24.39
N CYS A 59 -4.39 11.33 -25.05
CA CYS A 59 -4.38 11.25 -26.52
C CYS A 59 -5.55 12.00 -27.17
N ASN A 60 -6.72 12.04 -26.53
CA ASN A 60 -7.93 12.69 -27.06
C ASN A 60 -8.11 14.14 -26.63
N ILE A 61 -7.18 14.71 -25.86
CA ILE A 61 -7.32 16.05 -25.30
C ILE A 61 -7.53 17.14 -26.36
N LYS A 62 -6.93 16.99 -27.54
CA LYS A 62 -7.10 17.91 -28.66
C LYS A 62 -8.52 17.89 -29.22
N ASN A 63 -9.15 16.71 -29.26
CA ASN A 63 -10.53 16.56 -29.74
C ASN A 63 -11.52 17.16 -28.74
N TYR A 64 -11.25 17.05 -27.44
CA TYR A 64 -12.05 17.69 -26.40
C TYR A 64 -11.97 19.22 -26.50
N ASN A 65 -10.76 19.77 -26.71
CA ASN A 65 -10.58 21.22 -26.83
C ASN A 65 -11.17 21.79 -28.12
N ALA A 66 -11.07 21.06 -29.25
CA ALA A 66 -11.65 21.51 -30.51
C ALA A 66 -13.19 21.60 -30.44
N HIS A 67 -13.84 20.70 -29.70
CA HIS A 67 -15.29 20.75 -29.49
C HIS A 67 -15.72 21.93 -28.63
N SER A 68 -14.92 22.34 -27.64
CA SER A 68 -15.24 23.50 -26.80
C SER A 68 -15.07 24.85 -27.48
N GLU A 69 -14.24 24.94 -28.53
CA GLU A 69 -14.07 26.18 -29.32
C GLU A 69 -15.16 26.36 -30.38
N SER A 70 -15.89 25.30 -30.73
CA SER A 70 -16.98 25.32 -31.71
C SER A 70 -18.36 25.63 -31.12
N GLU A 71 -18.46 25.79 -29.80
CA GLU A 71 -19.67 26.14 -29.03
C GLU A 71 -19.63 27.62 -28.60
#